data_AF-A0A3C0IP56-F1
#
_entry.id   AF-A0A3C0IP56-F1
#
_cell.length_a   1.000
_cell.length_b   1.000
_cell.length_c   1.000
_cell.angle_alpha   90.00
_cell.angle_beta   90.00
_cell.angle_gamma   90.00
#
_symmetry.space_group_name_H-M   'P 1'
#
loop_
_entity.id
_entity.type
_entity.pdbx_description
1 polymer ?
#
loop_
_entity_poly.entity_id
_entity_poly.type
_entity_poly.pdbx_seq_one_letter_code
_entity_poly.pdbx_strand_id
1 'polypeptide(L)'
;MRYFIILLITLTCKCIAFAQEATPNYGQVIRHAQFASKFVKPRNIDVWLPVGYNPQKKYAVLYMHDGQNLFDTTITFNHQEWGVDEALFQLQVSKKIKDCIVVGIWNTPLRRQEYYPKKAFDMVPDIWKDSLRKDLGNLQATPL
;
A
#
# COMPACT_ATOMS: atom_id res chain seq x y z
N MET A 1 -3.87 25.38 -58.37
CA MET A 1 -4.57 25.17 -57.07
C MET A 1 -4.22 23.77 -56.59
N ARG A 2 -3.09 23.51 -55.92
CA ARG A 2 -2.64 23.96 -54.58
C ARG A 2 -3.67 23.66 -53.48
N TYR A 3 -3.79 22.40 -53.06
CA TYR A 3 -4.21 22.06 -51.70
C TYR A 3 -3.38 20.89 -51.17
N PHE A 4 -2.45 21.26 -50.29
CA PHE A 4 -1.68 20.43 -49.39
C PHE A 4 -2.64 19.67 -48.47
N ILE A 5 -2.64 18.33 -48.53
CA ILE A 5 -3.29 17.52 -47.49
C ILE A 5 -2.29 17.45 -46.32
N ILE A 6 -2.60 18.20 -45.26
CA ILE A 6 -1.83 18.25 -44.02
C ILE A 6 -2.01 16.91 -43.30
N LEU A 7 -0.94 16.12 -43.28
CA LEU A 7 -0.81 14.92 -42.47
C LEU A 7 -0.70 15.35 -40.99
N LEU A 8 -1.81 15.34 -40.26
CA LEU A 8 -1.84 15.59 -38.82
C LEU A 8 -1.30 14.33 -38.11
N ILE A 9 0.02 14.30 -37.89
CA ILE A 9 0.67 13.29 -37.05
C ILE A 9 0.20 13.57 -35.61
N THR A 10 -0.75 12.78 -35.13
CA THR A 10 -1.15 12.76 -33.72
C THR A 10 -0.02 12.13 -32.92
N LEU A 11 0.86 12.97 -32.38
CA LEU A 11 1.89 12.57 -31.44
C LEU A 11 1.19 12.24 -30.11
N THR A 12 0.66 11.01 -29.98
CA THR A 12 0.22 10.51 -28.69
C THR A 12 1.47 10.29 -27.83
N CYS A 13 1.84 11.30 -27.07
CA CYS A 13 2.78 11.15 -25.97
C CYS A 13 2.14 10.18 -24.98
N LYS A 14 2.54 8.91 -25.03
CA LYS A 14 2.28 7.97 -23.94
C LYS A 14 3.09 8.50 -22.75
N CYS A 15 2.47 9.35 -21.92
CA CYS A 15 3.00 9.65 -20.60
C CYS A 15 3.08 8.33 -19.85
N ILE A 16 4.26 7.73 -19.80
CA ILE A 16 4.58 6.70 -18.83
C ILE A 16 4.59 7.46 -17.50
N ALA A 17 3.47 7.40 -16.78
CA ALA A 17 3.43 7.87 -15.41
C ALA A 17 4.37 6.96 -14.62
N PHE A 18 5.59 7.43 -14.38
CA PHE A 18 6.45 6.82 -13.37
C PHE A 18 5.70 6.94 -12.04
N ALA A 19 5.31 5.80 -11.47
CA ALA A 19 4.75 5.78 -10.13
C ALA A 19 5.84 6.30 -9.18
N GLN A 20 5.59 7.42 -8.49
CA GLN A 20 6.50 7.98 -7.51
C GLN A 20 6.82 6.91 -6.46
N GLU A 21 8.07 6.41 -6.43
CA GLU A 21 8.52 5.47 -5.42
C GLU A 21 8.60 6.17 -4.06
N ALA A 22 8.26 5.46 -2.99
CA ALA A 22 8.37 5.99 -1.64
C ALA A 22 9.84 6.27 -1.30
N THR A 23 10.13 7.44 -0.74
CA THR A 23 11.48 7.85 -0.32
C THR A 23 11.62 7.80 1.20
N PRO A 24 11.98 6.65 1.81
CA PRO A 24 12.25 6.56 3.24
C PRO A 24 13.51 7.36 3.62
N ASN A 25 13.61 7.75 4.89
CA ASN A 25 14.82 8.34 5.45
C ASN A 25 15.94 7.28 5.60
N TYR A 26 15.57 6.03 5.89
CA TYR A 26 16.52 4.92 5.99
C TYR A 26 16.07 3.71 5.17
N GLY A 27 17.03 3.08 4.49
CA GLY A 27 16.79 1.85 3.71
C GLY A 27 16.23 2.15 2.32
N GLN A 28 15.50 1.19 1.76
CA GLN A 28 14.91 1.29 0.42
C GLN A 28 13.51 0.70 0.41
N VAL A 29 12.56 1.35 -0.26
CA VAL A 29 11.26 0.76 -0.55
C VAL A 29 11.21 0.30 -2.00
N ILE A 30 10.76 -0.94 -2.22
CA ILE A 30 10.46 -1.49 -3.54
C ILE A 30 8.94 -1.61 -3.65
N ARG A 31 8.35 -0.93 -4.65
CA ARG A 31 6.91 -1.00 -4.90
C ARG A 31 6.57 -2.06 -5.92
N HIS A 32 5.67 -2.95 -5.54
CA HIS A 32 4.92 -3.83 -6.44
C HIS A 32 3.55 -3.21 -6.71
N ALA A 33 3.42 -2.48 -7.81
CA ALA A 33 2.17 -1.80 -8.18
C ALA A 33 1.08 -2.81 -8.56
N GLN A 34 -0.15 -2.57 -8.08
CA GLN A 34 -1.34 -3.37 -8.41
C GLN A 34 -1.12 -4.89 -8.29
N PHE A 35 -0.47 -5.32 -7.22
CA PHE A 35 -0.19 -6.73 -6.96
C PHE A 35 -1.51 -7.53 -6.95
N ALA A 36 -1.62 -8.49 -7.87
CA ALA A 36 -2.83 -9.27 -8.05
C ALA A 36 -2.99 -10.33 -6.97
N SER A 37 -4.23 -10.59 -6.57
CA SER A 37 -4.60 -11.65 -5.62
C SER A 37 -5.85 -12.37 -6.10
N LYS A 38 -5.95 -13.66 -5.75
CA LYS A 38 -7.16 -14.47 -5.98
C LYS A 38 -8.28 -14.15 -4.99
N PHE A 39 -7.95 -13.55 -3.84
CA PHE A 39 -8.87 -13.42 -2.71
C PHE A 39 -9.32 -11.98 -2.44
N VAL A 40 -8.53 -11.00 -2.85
CA VAL A 40 -8.80 -9.58 -2.57
C VAL A 40 -8.48 -8.74 -3.78
N LYS A 41 -9.05 -7.52 -3.84
CA LYS A 41 -8.75 -6.59 -4.93
C LYS A 41 -7.26 -6.27 -5.02
N PRO A 42 -6.70 -6.12 -6.24
CA PRO A 42 -5.33 -5.68 -6.44
C PRO A 42 -5.04 -4.37 -5.71
N ARG A 43 -3.82 -4.26 -5.18
CA ARG A 43 -3.35 -3.11 -4.40
C ARG A 43 -1.83 -3.02 -4.48
N ASN A 44 -1.27 -1.86 -4.17
CA ASN A 44 0.18 -1.73 -4.12
C ASN A 44 0.71 -2.47 -2.87
N ILE A 45 1.88 -3.08 -3.03
CA ILE A 45 2.65 -3.68 -1.94
C ILE A 45 4.01 -3.01 -1.93
N ASP A 46 4.35 -2.38 -0.82
CA ASP A 46 5.64 -1.73 -0.61
C ASP A 46 6.50 -2.62 0.29
N VAL A 47 7.66 -3.04 -0.20
CA VAL A 47 8.61 -3.85 0.57
C VAL A 47 9.76 -2.95 0.99
N TRP A 48 9.87 -2.67 2.28
CA TRP A 48 10.99 -1.94 2.85
C TRP A 48 12.13 -2.89 3.21
N LEU A 49 13.31 -2.56 2.72
CA LEU A 49 14.57 -3.24 2.97
C LEU A 49 15.45 -2.36 3.87
N PRO A 50 16.00 -2.90 4.97
CA PRO A 50 16.83 -2.13 5.88
C PRO A 50 18.14 -1.71 5.21
N VAL A 51 18.77 -0.67 5.77
CA VAL A 51 20.12 -0.25 5.37
C VAL A 51 21.09 -1.45 5.44
N GLY A 52 21.82 -1.69 4.36
CA GLY A 52 22.75 -2.83 4.27
C GLY A 52 22.06 -4.19 4.06
N TYR A 53 20.84 -4.21 3.53
CA TYR A 53 20.15 -5.44 3.13
C TYR A 53 21.05 -6.37 2.30
N ASN A 54 21.04 -7.66 2.66
CA ASN A 54 21.82 -8.70 2.01
C ASN A 54 20.89 -9.84 1.56
N PRO A 55 20.76 -10.11 0.25
CA PRO A 55 19.83 -11.12 -0.25
C PRO A 55 20.21 -12.57 0.13
N GLN A 56 21.42 -12.83 0.59
CA GLN A 56 21.86 -14.14 1.11
C GLN A 56 21.55 -14.33 2.60
N LYS A 57 21.17 -13.27 3.32
CA LYS A 57 20.78 -13.31 4.73
C LYS A 57 19.26 -13.49 4.86
N LYS A 58 18.83 -14.26 5.86
CA LYS A 58 17.41 -14.37 6.22
C LYS A 58 17.01 -13.24 7.17
N TYR A 59 15.85 -12.64 6.90
CA TYR A 59 15.24 -11.59 7.70
C TYR A 59 13.89 -12.06 8.22
N ALA A 60 13.49 -11.58 9.39
CA ALA A 60 12.08 -11.66 9.80
C ALA A 60 11.22 -10.79 8.87
N VAL A 61 9.94 -11.11 8.74
CA VAL A 61 9.00 -10.33 7.92
C VAL A 61 7.93 -9.73 8.80
N LEU A 62 7.84 -8.41 8.82
CA LEU A 62 6.78 -7.66 9.47
C LEU A 62 5.76 -7.22 8.42
N TYR A 63 4.55 -7.76 8.47
CA TYR A 63 3.46 -7.31 7.61
C TYR A 63 2.71 -6.17 8.29
N MET A 64 2.52 -5.06 7.57
CA MET A 64 1.82 -3.88 8.08
C MET A 64 0.73 -3.44 7.11
N HIS A 65 -0.45 -3.19 7.64
CA HIS A 65 -1.54 -2.58 6.88
C HIS A 65 -1.29 -1.08 6.68
N ASP A 66 -2.02 -0.49 5.72
CA ASP A 66 -1.92 0.93 5.38
C ASP A 66 -0.53 1.33 4.87
N GLY A 67 0.04 0.47 4.02
CA GLY A 67 1.39 0.61 3.46
C GLY A 67 1.72 1.99 2.89
N GLN A 68 0.74 2.73 2.37
CA GLN A 68 0.96 4.07 1.82
C GLN A 68 1.40 5.11 2.86
N ASN A 69 1.23 4.84 4.15
CA ASN A 69 1.49 5.79 5.22
C ASN A 69 2.80 5.52 5.97
N LEU A 70 3.54 4.46 5.61
CA LEU A 70 4.60 3.92 6.48
C LEU A 70 5.95 4.63 6.33
N PHE A 71 6.32 5.08 5.12
CA PHE A 71 7.71 5.38 4.75
C PHE A 71 7.93 6.68 3.94
N ASP A 72 6.88 7.44 3.62
CA ASP A 72 7.07 8.64 2.82
C ASP A 72 6.07 9.75 3.16
N THR A 73 6.59 10.89 3.58
CA THR A 73 5.83 12.11 3.90
C THR A 73 5.24 12.81 2.66
N THR A 74 5.73 12.52 1.46
CA THR A 74 5.22 13.09 0.19
C THR A 74 3.99 12.35 -0.34
N ILE A 75 3.73 11.12 0.15
CA ILE A 75 2.62 10.25 -0.29
C ILE A 75 1.48 10.21 0.74
N THR A 76 1.71 10.65 1.98
CA THR A 76 0.71 10.62 3.06
C THR A 76 -0.32 11.74 2.94
N PHE A 77 -1.60 11.43 3.22
CA PHE A 77 -2.73 12.37 3.11
C PHE A 77 -2.61 13.61 4.01
N ASN A 78 -1.77 13.57 5.04
CA ASN A 78 -1.54 14.63 6.02
C ASN A 78 -0.06 15.05 6.14
N HIS A 79 0.81 14.64 5.21
CA HIS A 79 2.27 14.86 5.28
C HIS A 79 2.95 14.31 6.55
N GLN A 80 2.30 13.39 7.25
CA GLN A 80 2.87 12.66 8.38
C GLN A 80 2.87 11.18 8.04
N GLU A 81 4.05 10.67 7.71
CA GLU A 81 4.28 9.24 7.74
C GLU A 81 4.28 8.72 9.18
N TRP A 82 4.15 7.41 9.33
CA TRP A 82 4.20 6.76 10.64
C TRP A 82 5.64 6.55 11.17
N GLY A 83 6.66 6.86 10.37
CA GLY A 83 8.07 6.84 10.76
C GLY A 83 8.60 5.43 11.03
N VAL A 84 8.19 4.47 10.20
CA VAL A 84 8.50 3.06 10.43
C VAL A 84 9.97 2.78 10.18
N ASP A 85 10.55 3.37 9.14
CA ASP A 85 11.94 3.16 8.77
C ASP A 85 12.91 3.73 9.80
N GLU A 86 12.64 4.89 10.40
CA GLU A 86 13.48 5.44 11.48
C GLU A 86 13.36 4.58 12.74
N ALA A 87 12.14 4.21 13.13
CA ALA A 87 11.93 3.38 14.32
C ALA A 87 12.64 2.04 14.20
N LEU A 88 12.50 1.37 13.06
CA LEU A 88 13.17 0.08 12.81
C LEU A 88 14.68 0.23 12.67
N PHE A 89 15.17 1.25 11.98
CA PHE A 89 16.60 1.52 11.89
C PHE A 89 17.23 1.66 13.28
N GLN A 90 16.64 2.48 14.17
CA GLN A 90 17.15 2.67 15.53
C GLN A 90 17.13 1.38 16.35
N LEU A 91 16.06 0.57 16.24
CA LEU A 91 15.95 -0.70 16.94
C LEU A 91 16.94 -1.76 16.42
N GLN A 92 17.22 -1.77 15.12
CA GLN A 92 18.20 -2.68 14.51
C GLN A 92 19.63 -2.29 14.88
N VAL A 93 20.00 -1.01 14.77
CA VAL A 93 21.34 -0.51 15.14
C VAL A 93 21.61 -0.75 16.63
N SER A 94 20.59 -0.56 17.49
CA SER A 94 20.68 -0.86 18.92
C SER A 94 20.52 -2.35 19.27
N LYS A 95 20.36 -3.23 18.27
CA LYS A 95 20.22 -4.70 18.42
C LYS A 95 19.10 -5.14 19.37
N LYS A 96 18.01 -4.36 19.44
CA LYS A 96 16.85 -4.64 20.30
C LYS A 96 15.81 -5.56 19.64
N ILE A 97 15.88 -5.70 18.33
CA ILE A 97 15.00 -6.59 17.55
C ILE A 97 15.83 -7.48 16.63
N LYS A 98 15.20 -8.54 16.11
CA LYS A 98 15.76 -9.29 14.98
C LYS A 98 15.70 -8.42 13.74
N ASP A 99 16.69 -8.56 12.87
CA ASP A 99 16.64 -7.90 11.58
C ASP A 99 15.41 -8.33 10.79
N CYS A 100 14.69 -7.33 10.28
CA CYS A 100 13.46 -7.55 9.55
C CYS A 100 13.39 -6.74 8.27
N ILE A 101 12.52 -7.19 7.37
CA ILE A 101 11.96 -6.40 6.27
C ILE A 101 10.50 -6.09 6.61
N VAL A 102 9.94 -5.03 6.03
CA VAL A 102 8.53 -4.70 6.18
C VAL A 102 7.80 -4.90 4.86
N VAL A 103 6.64 -5.54 4.92
CA VAL A 103 5.71 -5.65 3.79
C VAL A 103 4.50 -4.79 4.10
N GLY A 104 4.48 -3.58 3.54
CA GLY A 104 3.40 -2.61 3.63
C GLY A 104 2.30 -2.93 2.62
N ILE A 105 1.14 -3.31 3.11
CA ILE A 105 -0.05 -3.62 2.31
C ILE A 105 -0.92 -2.38 2.24
N TRP A 106 -1.00 -1.76 1.06
CA TRP A 106 -1.84 -0.57 0.87
C TRP A 106 -3.31 -0.90 1.10
N ASN A 107 -4.04 0.01 1.74
CA ASN A 107 -5.49 -0.14 1.79
C ASN A 107 -6.13 0.13 0.41
N THR A 108 -7.43 -0.15 0.32
CA THR A 108 -8.26 0.21 -0.81
C THR A 108 -9.34 1.20 -0.36
N PRO A 109 -10.20 1.73 -1.26
CA PRO A 109 -11.39 2.45 -0.84
C PRO A 109 -12.33 1.64 0.08
N LEU A 110 -12.15 0.31 0.15
CA LEU A 110 -12.85 -0.57 1.06
C LEU A 110 -12.11 -0.80 2.40
N ARG A 111 -11.16 0.07 2.78
CA ARG A 111 -10.33 -0.07 4.00
C ARG A 111 -11.15 -0.46 5.23
N ARG A 112 -12.27 0.24 5.47
CA ARG A 112 -13.11 0.01 6.65
C ARG A 112 -13.70 -1.39 6.62
N GLN A 113 -14.20 -1.85 5.49
CA GLN A 113 -14.76 -3.19 5.31
C GLN A 113 -13.67 -4.26 5.41
N GLU A 114 -12.53 -4.06 4.74
CA GLU A 114 -11.45 -5.04 4.63
C GLU A 114 -10.74 -5.27 5.97
N TYR A 115 -10.65 -4.24 6.82
CA TYR A 115 -9.97 -4.35 8.13
C TYR A 115 -10.93 -4.59 9.28
N TYR A 116 -12.24 -4.50 9.06
CA TYR A 116 -13.20 -4.79 10.13
C TYR A 116 -13.22 -6.29 10.44
N PRO A 117 -13.05 -6.70 11.71
CA PRO A 117 -13.06 -8.10 12.06
C PRO A 117 -14.44 -8.73 11.81
N LYS A 118 -14.51 -9.67 10.86
CA LYS A 118 -15.77 -10.39 10.53
C LYS A 118 -16.44 -11.00 11.76
N LYS A 119 -15.67 -11.63 12.65
CA LYS A 119 -16.21 -12.24 13.87
C LYS A 119 -16.91 -11.22 14.78
N ALA A 120 -16.39 -10.00 14.88
CA ALA A 120 -17.03 -8.94 15.63
C ALA A 120 -18.33 -8.49 14.95
N PHE A 121 -18.34 -8.37 13.61
CA PHE A 121 -19.56 -8.04 12.85
C PHE A 121 -20.67 -9.08 13.06
N ASP A 122 -20.31 -10.36 13.05
CA ASP A 122 -21.26 -11.47 13.20
C ASP A 122 -21.88 -11.50 14.61
N MET A 123 -21.19 -10.99 15.63
CA MET A 123 -21.65 -10.91 17.02
C MET A 123 -22.63 -9.75 17.29
N VAL A 124 -22.69 -8.76 16.40
CA VAL A 124 -23.58 -7.61 16.58
C VAL A 124 -25.04 -8.05 16.40
N PRO A 125 -26.00 -7.58 17.23
CA PRO A 125 -27.41 -7.89 17.02
C PRO A 125 -27.93 -7.42 15.66
N ASP A 126 -28.85 -8.16 15.04
CA ASP A 126 -29.32 -7.89 13.67
C ASP A 126 -29.88 -6.47 13.51
N ILE A 127 -30.51 -5.91 14.56
CA ILE A 127 -31.03 -4.53 14.58
C ILE A 127 -29.95 -3.47 14.30
N TRP A 128 -28.69 -3.76 14.58
CA TRP A 128 -27.56 -2.85 14.37
C TRP A 128 -26.74 -3.19 13.12
N LYS A 129 -26.92 -4.38 12.52
CA LYS A 129 -26.12 -4.80 11.37
C LYS A 129 -26.33 -3.91 10.15
N ASP A 130 -27.54 -3.40 9.94
CA ASP A 130 -27.82 -2.53 8.79
C ASP A 130 -27.17 -1.15 8.92
N SER A 131 -27.13 -0.60 10.13
CA SER A 131 -26.36 0.62 10.42
C SER A 131 -24.87 0.39 10.16
N LEU A 132 -24.31 -0.71 10.69
CA LEU A 132 -22.91 -1.04 10.47
C LEU A 132 -22.58 -1.30 9.01
N ARG A 133 -23.45 -1.95 8.23
CA ARG A 133 -23.26 -2.13 6.79
C ARG A 133 -23.14 -0.80 6.07
N LYS A 134 -23.95 0.18 6.45
CA LYS A 134 -23.92 1.54 5.90
C LYS A 134 -22.62 2.26 6.27
N ASP A 135 -22.21 2.18 7.53
CA ASP A 135 -21.00 2.86 8.05
C ASP A 135 -19.70 2.25 7.52
N LEU A 136 -19.65 0.92 7.46
CA LEU A 136 -18.58 0.19 6.82
C LEU A 136 -18.53 0.52 5.33
N GLY A 137 -19.67 0.90 4.72
CA GLY A 137 -19.84 1.18 3.30
C GLY A 137 -20.30 -0.09 2.61
N ASN A 138 -21.51 -0.07 2.03
CA ASN A 138 -22.24 -1.20 1.44
C ASN A 138 -21.37 -2.46 1.25
N LEU A 139 -21.53 -3.44 2.13
CA LEU A 139 -21.05 -4.81 1.95
C LEU A 139 -21.81 -5.41 0.75
N GLN A 140 -21.50 -5.00 -0.48
CA GLN A 140 -21.74 -5.88 -1.60
C GLN A 140 -20.75 -7.02 -1.41
N ALA A 141 -21.25 -8.08 -0.77
CA ALA A 141 -20.60 -9.35 -0.67
C ALA A 141 -20.32 -9.83 -2.09
N THR A 142 -19.15 -9.49 -2.64
CA THR A 142 -18.52 -10.37 -3.61
C THR A 142 -18.17 -11.64 -2.84
N PRO A 143 -18.78 -12.79 -3.15
CA PRO A 143 -18.36 -14.05 -2.58
C PRO A 143 -16.89 -14.28 -2.95
N LEU A 144 -16.13 -14.86 -2.02
CA LEU A 144 -14.85 -15.48 -2.34
C LEU A 144 -15.04 -16.67 -3.27
#